data_AF-A0A7Y2HCS6-F1
#
_entry.id   AF-A0A7Y2HCS6-F1
#
_cell.length_a   1.000
_cell.length_b   1.000
_cell.length_c   1.000
_cell.angle_alpha   90.00
_cell.angle_beta   90.00
_cell.angle_gamma   90.00
#
_symmetry.space_group_name_H-M   'P 1'
#
loop_
_entity.id
_entity.type
_entity.pdbx_description
1 polymer ?
#
loop_
_entity_poly.entity_id
_entity_poly.type
_entity_poly.pdbx_seq_one_letter_code
_entity_poly.pdbx_strand_id
1 'polypeptide(L)'
;MNETSIQTFNKEDFFQVIVGSAALTLPVAFSEESWNLSKTLPWGNIIFIIVLSLLFINLYSINSIFSGKINNRLSLFLLRTIIDYIITLIVVFIILLAINQMPVFSEPIIAFKRIIILSFPASMGGVIVDSLDKE
;
A
#
# COMPACT_ATOMS: atom_id res chain seq x y z
N MET A 1 20.24 6.98 -30.52
CA MET A 1 21.01 7.01 -29.25
C MET A 1 20.18 7.81 -28.26
N ASN A 2 19.86 7.19 -27.12
CA ASN A 2 19.23 7.72 -25.90
C ASN A 2 17.84 8.38 -26.11
N GLU A 3 16.79 8.00 -25.40
CA GLU A 3 16.69 7.84 -23.96
C GLU A 3 15.76 6.67 -23.61
N THR A 4 16.29 5.58 -23.06
CA THR A 4 15.48 4.69 -22.22
C THR A 4 15.45 5.34 -20.85
N SER A 5 14.53 6.28 -20.66
CA SER A 5 14.31 6.90 -19.36
C SER A 5 14.07 5.79 -18.35
N ILE A 6 14.97 5.71 -17.37
CA ILE A 6 14.68 4.99 -16.13
C ILE A 6 13.45 5.72 -15.59
N GLN A 7 12.27 5.10 -15.56
CA GLN A 7 11.14 5.64 -14.81
C GLN A 7 11.51 5.57 -13.32
N THR A 8 12.33 6.53 -12.89
CA THR A 8 12.51 6.86 -11.49
C THR A 8 11.16 7.28 -10.96
N PHE A 9 10.78 6.74 -9.81
CA PHE A 9 9.59 7.13 -9.08
C PHE A 9 9.46 8.66 -9.06
N ASN A 10 8.42 9.18 -9.71
CA ASN A 10 8.22 10.61 -9.88
C ASN A 10 7.26 11.15 -8.81
N LYS A 11 7.14 12.48 -8.71
CA LYS A 11 6.16 13.13 -7.82
C LYS A 11 4.72 12.74 -8.16
N GLU A 12 4.45 12.44 -9.42
CA GLU A 12 3.12 12.01 -9.87
C GLU A 12 2.73 10.64 -9.28
N ASP A 13 3.58 9.62 -9.44
CA ASP A 13 3.44 8.29 -8.80
C ASP A 13 3.15 8.44 -7.29
N PHE A 14 3.88 9.33 -6.61
CA PHE A 14 3.68 9.63 -5.20
C PHE A 14 2.26 10.11 -4.87
N PHE A 15 1.75 11.10 -5.61
CA PHE A 15 0.40 11.61 -5.38
C PHE A 15 -0.68 10.60 -5.76
N GLN A 16 -0.47 9.82 -6.83
CA GLN A 16 -1.38 8.77 -7.27
C GLN A 16 -1.52 7.68 -6.20
N VAL A 17 -0.39 7.19 -5.65
CA VAL A 17 -0.40 6.21 -4.55
C VAL A 17 -1.10 6.78 -3.32
N ILE A 18 -0.90 8.05 -2.97
CA ILE A 18 -1.57 8.70 -1.84
C ILE A 18 -3.08 8.75 -2.05
N VAL A 19 -3.53 9.29 -3.18
CA VAL A 19 -4.96 9.49 -3.47
C VAL A 19 -5.67 8.14 -3.57
N GLY A 20 -5.08 7.18 -4.29
CA GLY A 20 -5.61 5.82 -4.40
C GLY A 20 -5.67 5.11 -3.05
N SER A 21 -4.62 5.23 -2.23
CA SER A 21 -4.60 4.64 -0.89
C SER A 21 -5.67 5.26 0.01
N ALA A 22 -5.80 6.59 0.00
CA ALA A 22 -6.79 7.28 0.81
C ALA A 22 -8.23 6.93 0.41
N ALA A 23 -8.50 6.85 -0.89
CA ALA A 23 -9.82 6.54 -1.43
C ALA A 23 -10.37 5.20 -0.92
N LEU A 24 -9.53 4.16 -0.85
CA LEU A 24 -9.95 2.86 -0.31
C LEU A 24 -9.83 2.76 1.22
N THR A 25 -8.88 3.47 1.83
CA THR A 25 -8.71 3.42 3.29
C THR A 25 -9.86 4.09 4.03
N LEU A 26 -10.27 5.28 3.61
CA LEU A 26 -11.25 6.09 4.34
C LEU A 26 -12.55 5.34 4.68
N PRO A 27 -13.28 4.74 3.71
CA PRO A 27 -14.52 4.04 4.03
C PRO A 27 -14.30 2.85 4.97
N VAL A 28 -13.18 2.12 4.82
CA VAL A 28 -12.87 0.97 5.68
C VAL A 28 -12.47 1.43 7.09
N ALA A 29 -11.69 2.50 7.20
CA ALA A 29 -11.24 3.06 8.47
C ALA A 29 -12.37 3.67 9.30
N PHE A 30 -13.49 4.04 8.67
CA PHE A 30 -14.69 4.50 9.38
C PHE A 30 -15.58 3.37 9.90
N SER A 31 -15.33 2.12 9.50
CA SER A 31 -16.11 0.97 9.97
C SER A 31 -15.58 0.45 11.31
N GLU A 32 -16.50 0.22 12.26
CA GLU A 32 -16.18 -0.37 13.56
C GLU A 32 -15.66 -1.81 13.43
N GLU A 33 -16.11 -2.55 12.42
CA GLU A 33 -15.62 -3.89 12.12
C GLU A 33 -14.11 -3.87 11.87
N SER A 34 -13.59 -2.87 11.16
CA SER A 34 -12.14 -2.74 10.92
C SER A 34 -11.35 -2.55 12.23
N TRP A 35 -11.92 -1.82 13.19
CA TRP A 35 -11.30 -1.58 14.49
C TRP A 35 -11.32 -2.82 15.35
N ASN A 36 -12.44 -3.54 15.36
CA ASN A 36 -12.59 -4.79 16.11
C ASN A 36 -11.72 -5.91 15.54
N LEU A 37 -11.56 -5.97 14.22
CA LEU A 37 -10.68 -6.92 13.55
C LEU A 37 -9.24 -6.80 14.05
N SER A 38 -8.75 -5.58 14.29
CA SER A 38 -7.39 -5.37 14.84
C SER A 38 -7.19 -5.92 16.26
N LYS A 39 -8.27 -6.09 17.03
CA LYS A 39 -8.22 -6.66 18.40
C LYS A 39 -8.26 -8.19 18.38
N THR A 40 -9.04 -8.78 17.48
CA THR A 40 -9.32 -10.22 17.47
C THR A 40 -8.37 -11.03 16.59
N LEU A 41 -7.73 -10.40 15.58
CA LEU A 41 -6.89 -11.16 14.65
C LEU A 41 -5.61 -11.69 15.32
N PRO A 42 -5.31 -12.99 15.19
CA PRO A 42 -4.04 -13.55 15.61
C PRO A 42 -2.90 -13.10 14.69
N TRP A 43 -1.67 -13.16 15.19
CA TRP A 43 -0.48 -12.66 14.49
C TRP A 43 -0.22 -13.36 13.16
N GLY A 44 -0.55 -14.65 13.02
CA GLY A 44 -0.39 -15.39 11.76
C GLY A 44 -1.16 -14.74 10.61
N ASN A 45 -2.38 -14.27 10.88
CA ASN A 45 -3.21 -13.58 9.88
C ASN A 45 -2.63 -12.21 9.52
N ILE A 46 -2.02 -11.49 10.47
CA ILE A 46 -1.39 -10.19 10.21
C ILE A 46 -0.20 -10.36 9.26
N ILE A 47 0.67 -11.35 9.51
CA ILE A 47 1.78 -11.69 8.62
C ILE A 47 1.26 -12.07 7.23
N PHE A 48 0.21 -12.88 7.19
CA PHE A 48 -0.42 -13.27 5.93
C PHE A 48 -0.97 -12.07 5.15
N ILE A 49 -1.60 -11.10 5.84
CA ILE A 49 -2.07 -9.85 5.22
C ILE A 49 -0.91 -9.05 4.63
N ILE A 50 0.23 -8.93 5.31
CA ILE A 50 1.41 -8.24 4.77
C ILE A 50 1.90 -8.93 3.49
N VAL A 51 2.03 -10.26 3.53
CA VAL A 51 2.44 -11.03 2.35
C VAL A 51 1.44 -10.84 1.21
N LEU A 52 0.14 -10.83 1.52
CA LEU A 52 -0.91 -10.62 0.55
C LEU A 52 -0.88 -9.19 -0.03
N SER A 53 -0.69 -8.16 0.78
CA SER A 53 -0.50 -6.77 0.33
C SER A 53 0.64 -6.68 -0.68
N LEU A 54 1.82 -7.20 -0.31
CA LEU A 54 2.99 -7.19 -1.19
C LEU A 54 2.70 -7.98 -2.48
N LEU A 55 2.07 -9.15 -2.38
CA LEU A 55 1.70 -9.95 -3.55
C LEU A 55 0.76 -9.19 -4.49
N PHE A 56 -0.25 -8.50 -3.98
CA PHE A 56 -1.19 -7.72 -4.81
C PHE A 56 -0.50 -6.54 -5.50
N ILE A 57 0.38 -5.82 -4.80
CA ILE A 57 1.20 -4.75 -5.41
C ILE A 57 2.04 -5.33 -6.56
N ASN A 58 2.72 -6.46 -6.32
CA ASN A 58 3.54 -7.11 -7.34
C ASN A 58 2.69 -7.62 -8.52
N LEU A 59 1.54 -8.26 -8.29
CA LEU A 59 0.66 -8.76 -9.35
C LEU A 59 0.20 -7.62 -10.27
N TYR A 60 -0.22 -6.52 -9.68
CA TYR A 60 -0.68 -5.37 -10.47
C TYR A 60 0.48 -4.72 -11.23
N SER A 61 1.67 -4.68 -10.63
CA SER A 61 2.87 -4.18 -11.28
C SER A 61 3.43 -5.14 -12.35
N ILE A 62 3.14 -6.45 -12.30
CA ILE A 62 3.50 -7.43 -13.35
C ILE A 62 2.67 -7.22 -14.63
N ASN A 63 1.41 -6.80 -14.52
CA ASN A 63 0.60 -6.50 -15.72
C ASN A 63 1.22 -5.36 -16.55
N SER A 64 1.95 -4.43 -15.92
CA SER A 64 2.75 -3.40 -16.60
C SER A 64 3.98 -3.98 -17.37
N ILE A 65 4.48 -5.16 -16.98
CA ILE A 65 5.70 -5.77 -17.54
C ILE A 65 5.46 -6.52 -18.86
N PHE A 66 4.22 -7.00 -19.11
CA PHE A 66 3.91 -7.76 -20.33
C PHE A 66 4.07 -6.93 -21.62
N SER A 67 4.23 -5.60 -21.51
CA SER A 67 4.45 -4.69 -22.64
C SER A 67 5.93 -4.39 -22.98
N GLY A 68 6.96 -4.89 -22.26
CA GLY A 68 8.34 -4.57 -22.67
C GLY A 68 9.51 -5.27 -21.96
N LYS A 69 10.13 -6.25 -22.64
CA LYS A 69 11.50 -6.81 -22.45
C LYS A 69 12.23 -6.43 -21.13
N ILE A 70 12.04 -7.21 -20.07
CA ILE A 70 12.74 -7.01 -18.78
C ILE A 70 13.62 -8.22 -18.46
N ASN A 71 14.85 -8.24 -18.97
CA ASN A 71 15.81 -9.30 -18.66
C ASN A 71 16.79 -8.99 -17.52
N ASN A 72 16.65 -7.88 -16.76
CA ASN A 72 17.57 -7.63 -15.63
C ASN A 72 17.17 -6.58 -14.57
N ARG A 73 15.88 -6.34 -14.29
CA ARG A 73 15.45 -5.20 -13.42
C ARG A 73 14.64 -5.57 -12.17
N LEU A 74 14.70 -6.83 -11.71
CA LEU A 74 13.99 -7.29 -10.50
C LEU A 74 14.26 -6.41 -9.27
N SER A 75 15.49 -5.89 -9.11
CA SER A 75 15.83 -5.03 -7.96
C SER A 75 15.11 -3.69 -7.97
N LEU A 76 14.93 -3.05 -9.12
CA LEU A 76 14.23 -1.75 -9.22
C LEU A 76 12.74 -1.93 -8.99
N PHE A 77 12.19 -3.05 -9.47
CA PHE A 77 10.80 -3.42 -9.26
C PHE A 77 10.48 -3.65 -7.77
N LEU A 78 11.30 -4.44 -7.07
CA LEU A 78 11.13 -4.66 -5.62
C LEU A 78 11.25 -3.36 -4.82
N LEU A 79 12.18 -2.47 -5.19
CA LEU A 79 12.36 -1.18 -4.52
C LEU A 79 11.11 -0.31 -4.66
N ARG A 80 10.49 -0.29 -5.86
CA ARG A 80 9.23 0.42 -6.10
C ARG A 80 8.09 -0.12 -5.24
N THR A 81 7.90 -1.44 -5.21
CA THR A 81 6.89 -2.09 -4.36
C THR A 81 7.05 -1.73 -2.89
N ILE A 82 8.30 -1.67 -2.40
CA ILE A 82 8.58 -1.28 -1.01
C ILE A 82 8.22 0.20 -0.79
N ILE A 83 8.56 1.09 -1.72
CA ILE A 83 8.20 2.52 -1.63
C ILE A 83 6.69 2.71 -1.59
N ASP A 84 5.95 2.08 -2.52
CA ASP A 84 4.49 2.21 -2.60
C ASP A 84 3.84 1.73 -1.29
N TYR A 85 4.30 0.59 -0.76
CA TYR A 85 3.78 0.07 0.50
C TYR A 85 4.10 0.97 1.70
N ILE A 86 5.31 1.56 1.76
CA ILE A 86 5.68 2.52 2.81
C ILE A 86 4.79 3.77 2.74
N ILE A 87 4.55 4.32 1.55
CA ILE A 87 3.66 5.46 1.35
C ILE A 87 2.26 5.11 1.84
N THR A 88 1.75 3.94 1.46
CA THR A 88 0.46 3.45 1.93
C THR A 88 0.39 3.36 3.46
N LEU A 89 1.41 2.82 4.12
CA LEU A 89 1.46 2.74 5.59
C LEU A 89 1.37 4.14 6.23
N ILE A 90 2.09 5.12 5.66
CA ILE A 90 2.06 6.52 6.11
C ILE A 90 0.67 7.13 5.93
N VAL A 91 0.03 6.91 4.78
CA VAL A 91 -1.32 7.41 4.50
C VAL A 91 -2.32 6.85 5.51
N VAL A 92 -2.30 5.54 5.73
CA VAL A 92 -3.17 4.87 6.71
C VAL A 92 -2.92 5.41 8.13
N PHE A 93 -1.65 5.59 8.51
CA PHE A 93 -1.27 6.17 9.79
C PHE A 93 -1.87 7.58 9.97
N ILE A 94 -1.72 8.45 8.98
CA ILE A 94 -2.26 9.83 9.01
C ILE A 94 -3.79 9.80 9.11
N ILE A 95 -4.46 8.93 8.34
CA ILE A 95 -5.93 8.81 8.39
C ILE A 95 -6.39 8.36 9.77
N LEU A 96 -5.77 7.31 10.33
CA LEU A 96 -6.11 6.80 11.66
C LEU A 96 -5.89 7.85 12.77
N LEU A 97 -4.83 8.65 12.65
CA LEU A 97 -4.61 9.80 13.53
C LEU A 97 -5.71 10.85 13.37
N ALA A 98 -6.06 11.20 12.14
CA ALA A 98 -7.05 12.24 11.85
C ALA A 98 -8.44 11.90 12.39
N ILE A 99 -8.81 10.63 12.40
CA ILE A 99 -10.12 10.15 12.89
C ILE A 99 -10.10 9.78 14.38
N ASN A 100 -8.99 10.04 15.08
CA ASN A 100 -8.77 9.69 16.48
C ASN A 100 -8.99 8.19 16.79
N GLN A 101 -8.68 7.32 15.83
CA GLN A 101 -8.78 5.86 15.96
C GLN A 101 -7.41 5.19 15.98
N MET A 102 -6.42 5.88 16.54
CA MET A 102 -5.07 5.34 16.68
C MET A 102 -4.66 5.28 18.16
N PRO A 103 -4.89 4.15 18.85
CA PRO A 103 -4.57 4.01 20.28
C PRO A 103 -3.06 3.77 20.50
N VAL A 104 -2.21 4.69 20.03
CA VAL A 104 -0.74 4.53 20.06
C VAL A 104 -0.19 4.40 21.47
N PHE A 105 -0.73 5.19 22.39
CA PHE A 105 -0.25 5.24 23.78
C PHE A 105 -0.88 4.20 24.69
N SER A 106 -2.16 3.83 24.45
CA SER A 106 -2.86 2.86 25.28
C SER A 106 -2.63 1.42 24.81
N GLU A 107 -2.70 1.17 23.51
CA GLU A 107 -2.68 -0.18 22.93
C GLU A 107 -1.81 -0.21 21.65
N PRO A 108 -0.48 -0.03 21.77
CA PRO A 108 0.43 0.10 20.61
C PRO A 108 0.40 -1.12 19.67
N ILE A 109 0.18 -2.32 20.21
CA ILE A 109 0.05 -3.56 19.43
C ILE A 109 -1.19 -3.52 18.54
N ILE A 110 -2.31 -3.02 19.06
CA ILE A 110 -3.57 -2.94 18.31
C ILE A 110 -3.48 -1.83 17.27
N ALA A 111 -2.85 -0.71 17.61
CA ALA A 111 -2.54 0.35 16.66
C ALA A 111 -1.71 -0.18 15.47
N PHE A 112 -0.65 -0.95 15.74
CA PHE A 112 0.16 -1.58 14.70
C PHE A 112 -0.66 -2.54 13.81
N LYS A 113 -1.42 -3.45 14.42
CA LYS A 113 -2.28 -4.38 13.66
C LYS A 113 -3.29 -3.64 12.77
N ARG A 114 -3.88 -2.55 13.28
CA ARG A 114 -4.87 -1.74 12.55
C ARG A 114 -4.27 -1.09 11.32
N ILE A 115 -3.05 -0.55 11.43
CA ILE A 115 -2.31 -0.01 10.28
C ILE A 115 -2.15 -1.08 9.22
N ILE A 116 -1.61 -2.26 9.57
CA ILE A 116 -1.36 -3.33 8.61
C ILE A 116 -2.65 -3.81 7.92
N ILE A 117 -3.72 -4.02 8.71
CA ILE A 117 -5.01 -4.47 8.18
C ILE A 117 -5.57 -3.45 7.17
N LEU A 118 -5.53 -2.16 7.50
CA LEU A 118 -6.04 -1.10 6.63
C LEU A 118 -5.10 -0.83 5.44
N SER A 119 -3.80 -1.07 5.59
CA SER A 119 -2.84 -0.94 4.51
C SER A 119 -3.04 -1.95 3.40
N PHE A 120 -3.75 -3.05 3.63
CA PHE A 120 -4.12 -3.99 2.57
C PHE A 120 -5.02 -3.36 1.50
N PRO A 121 -6.27 -2.96 1.79
CA PRO A 121 -7.12 -2.31 0.80
C PRO A 121 -6.52 -0.98 0.32
N ALA A 122 -5.81 -0.25 1.19
CA ALA A 122 -5.12 0.98 0.81
C ALA A 122 -4.06 0.75 -0.28
N SER A 123 -3.20 -0.25 -0.12
CA SER A 123 -2.13 -0.53 -1.08
C SER A 123 -2.67 -0.92 -2.45
N MET A 124 -3.80 -1.63 -2.48
CA MET A 124 -4.51 -1.94 -3.72
C MET A 124 -4.96 -0.66 -4.41
N GLY A 125 -5.57 0.26 -3.67
CA GLY A 125 -6.04 1.54 -4.21
C GLY A 125 -4.89 2.37 -4.76
N GLY A 126 -3.78 2.47 -4.00
CA GLY A 126 -2.60 3.21 -4.42
C GLY A 126 -1.99 2.68 -5.72
N VAL A 127 -1.80 1.36 -5.82
CA VAL A 127 -1.18 0.73 -6.99
C VAL A 127 -2.11 0.71 -8.21
N ILE A 128 -3.42 0.55 -8.00
CA ILE A 128 -4.40 0.66 -9.10
C ILE A 128 -4.30 2.06 -9.72
N VAL A 129 -4.33 3.13 -8.91
CA VAL A 129 -4.24 4.48 -9.46
C VAL A 129 -2.88 4.76 -10.11
N ASP A 130 -1.78 4.31 -9.49
CA ASP A 130 -0.42 4.43 -10.05
C ASP A 130 -0.25 3.74 -11.42
N SER A 131 -1.00 2.66 -11.65
CA SER A 131 -0.92 1.90 -12.89
C SER A 131 -1.71 2.50 -14.05
N LEU A 132 -2.71 3.35 -13.79
CA LEU A 132 -3.63 3.87 -14.82
C LEU A 132 -2.93 4.81 -15.81
N ASP A 133 -1.85 5.46 -15.41
CA ASP A 133 -1.05 6.35 -16.27
C ASP A 133 0.01 5.58 -17.09
N LYS A 134 0.13 4.27 -16.89
CA LYS A 134 1.14 3.42 -17.54
C LYS A 134 0.60 2.62 -18.72
N GLU A 135 -0.65 2.86 -19.12
CA GLU A 135 -1.31 2.37 -20.34
C GLU A 135 -1.16 3.35 -21.51
#